data_AF-A0AAW8WI18-F1
#
_entry.id   AF-A0AAW8WI18-F1
#
_cell.length_a   1.000
_cell.length_b   1.000
_cell.length_c   1.000
_cell.angle_alpha   90.00
_cell.angle_beta   90.00
_cell.angle_gamma   90.00
#
_symmetry.space_group_name_H-M   'P 1'
#
loop_
_entity.id
_entity.type
_entity.pdbx_description
1 polymer ?
#
loop_
_entity_poly.entity_id
_entity_poly.type
_entity_poly.pdbx_seq_one_letter_code
_entity_poly.pdbx_strand_id
1 'polypeptide(L)'
;MNKFTSIFGKNIKAVVKYVDLDNDGEVLESTKKFEGKPKTQVEYDPSDEIAKYLNQGYVLERDGFDENPIFEEDVDEYVISFKHKHLVKEYEQKKIKQLVHYQGAASRTPEDSTTEIEFVHNQEIDAVDNHVIKDLGWKPKEQSFMIIGTPTLPGFVPDLIEAGGETVTAEDKDKEYTVNFTVNNKPSTSEQSAVVKFVDLSDQNKVIFQKNLTGQPNMQIQYDPEAEIKRLEDEGYSLVKNGFNDNGDIQFYGNADGYQPVFIITMKYSAVAVDAKHPNDAVDPDIYSKESKLTVKFVGVDDAPKDKVQTIHWNRTVTLLPSTKKVIESGRYDSDWKADKQYQDVKVPQIEDYHADMEVVKAPELSQDDQVITVSYAKNEAVKEAKAEPVHENESYTDDDSITDQPVAKQTEITKVVSDLEQNSTVKEQVAIINFIDVDNDGNSITSSGILNGKPGESINDLYSTENPLKIIARAGYHVVFNNFDKKGTVQRFNDNALMPQVFTIGVSKKAKGTDVLDKDATKKEIEKIKNDLAVSKEANPDYSKTMMDLTNVVSSLYDLVSKSE
;
A
#
# COMPACT_ATOMS: atom_id res chain seq x y z
N MET A 1 23.34 -94.57 2.22
CA MET A 1 23.25 -93.59 3.33
C MET A 1 22.47 -92.39 2.82
N ASN A 2 21.43 -91.94 3.53
CA ASN A 2 20.58 -90.86 3.04
C ASN A 2 21.21 -89.49 3.29
N LYS A 3 21.52 -88.79 2.19
CA LYS A 3 21.52 -87.32 2.02
C LYS A 3 20.23 -86.61 2.46
N PHE A 4 19.80 -86.69 3.72
CA PHE A 4 18.80 -85.72 4.21
C PHE A 4 19.47 -84.36 4.41
N THR A 5 19.54 -83.56 3.35
CA THR A 5 19.87 -82.13 3.44
C THR A 5 18.74 -81.44 4.22
N SER A 6 19.07 -80.55 5.17
CA SER A 6 18.05 -79.88 5.97
C SER A 6 17.19 -78.98 5.08
N ILE A 7 15.91 -79.34 4.92
CA ILE A 7 14.86 -78.49 4.35
C ILE A 7 14.37 -77.41 5.33
N PHE A 8 14.85 -77.45 6.58
CA PHE A 8 14.82 -76.29 7.48
C PHE A 8 16.09 -75.49 7.27
N GLY A 9 15.99 -74.40 6.49
CA GLY A 9 16.88 -73.26 6.65
C GLY A 9 16.73 -72.70 8.07
N LYS A 10 17.77 -72.03 8.60
CA LYS A 10 17.65 -71.35 9.89
C LYS A 10 16.59 -70.25 9.80
N ASN A 11 15.92 -69.96 10.90
CA ASN A 11 15.20 -68.70 11.03
C ASN A 11 16.19 -67.54 10.89
N ILE A 12 15.83 -66.57 10.06
CA ILE A 12 16.49 -65.27 9.97
C ILE A 12 15.88 -64.38 11.06
N LYS A 13 16.68 -63.44 11.58
CA LYS A 13 16.25 -62.53 12.66
C LYS A 13 16.50 -61.10 12.26
N ALA A 14 15.51 -60.24 12.46
CA ALA A 14 15.61 -58.81 12.18
C ALA A 14 15.06 -57.97 13.33
N VAL A 15 15.43 -56.69 13.38
CA VAL A 15 14.79 -55.65 14.22
C VAL A 15 14.40 -54.46 13.34
N VAL A 16 13.46 -53.64 13.82
CA VAL A 16 13.30 -52.26 13.35
C VAL A 16 13.93 -51.33 14.38
N LYS A 17 14.71 -50.35 13.92
CA LYS A 17 15.29 -49.27 14.72
C LYS A 17 14.67 -47.94 14.32
N TYR A 18 14.35 -47.14 15.32
CA TYR A 18 13.95 -45.74 15.21
C TYR A 18 15.20 -44.92 15.52
N VAL A 19 15.65 -44.10 14.56
CA VAL A 19 16.96 -43.44 14.59
C VAL A 19 16.82 -41.93 14.42
N ASP A 20 17.50 -41.19 15.28
CA ASP A 20 17.70 -39.75 15.22
C ASP A 20 18.93 -39.43 14.37
N LEU A 21 18.77 -38.68 13.28
CA LEU A 21 19.88 -38.31 12.40
C LEU A 21 20.62 -37.04 12.82
N ASP A 22 20.03 -36.22 13.69
CA ASP A 22 20.65 -34.96 14.12
C ASP A 22 21.49 -35.17 15.39
N ASN A 23 21.16 -36.15 16.23
CA ASN A 23 21.99 -36.61 17.35
C ASN A 23 22.92 -37.80 16.97
N ASP A 24 23.81 -37.61 15.98
CA ASP A 24 24.87 -38.55 15.56
C ASP A 24 24.41 -40.00 15.19
N GLY A 25 23.11 -40.22 14.95
CA GLY A 25 22.55 -41.55 14.68
C GLY A 25 22.03 -42.29 15.93
N GLU A 26 21.62 -41.57 17.00
CA GLU A 26 21.09 -42.19 18.21
C GLU A 26 19.87 -43.10 17.93
N VAL A 27 19.87 -44.30 18.52
CA VAL A 27 18.75 -45.25 18.41
C VAL A 27 17.72 -44.93 19.50
N LEU A 28 16.74 -44.11 19.13
CA LEU A 28 15.61 -43.68 19.98
C LEU A 28 14.83 -44.88 20.54
N GLU A 29 14.57 -45.89 19.71
CA GLU A 29 13.95 -47.15 20.12
C GLU A 29 14.32 -48.29 19.15
N SER A 30 14.30 -49.54 19.63
CA SER A 30 14.49 -50.72 18.80
C SER A 30 13.50 -51.81 19.19
N THR A 31 12.89 -52.45 18.20
CA THR A 31 11.93 -53.54 18.44
C THR A 31 12.62 -54.76 19.06
N LYS A 32 11.81 -55.68 19.61
CA LYS A 32 12.25 -57.05 19.86
C LYS A 32 12.63 -57.71 18.53
N LYS A 33 13.55 -58.68 18.58
CA LYS A 33 13.95 -59.45 17.39
C LYS A 33 12.77 -60.27 16.86
N PHE A 34 12.36 -59.99 15.63
CA PHE A 34 11.44 -60.84 14.88
C PHE A 34 12.20 -62.07 14.38
N GLU A 35 11.53 -63.22 14.26
CA GLU A 35 12.12 -64.44 13.68
C GLU A 35 11.19 -65.04 12.62
N GLY A 36 11.71 -65.26 11.42
CA GLY A 36 10.95 -65.79 10.30
C GLY A 36 11.75 -66.72 9.41
N LYS A 37 11.09 -67.30 8.41
CA LYS A 37 11.75 -68.13 7.40
C LYS A 37 12.35 -67.23 6.32
N PRO A 38 13.44 -67.64 5.65
CA PRO A 38 13.94 -66.92 4.49
C PRO A 38 12.84 -66.65 3.47
N LYS A 39 12.73 -65.40 3.02
CA LYS A 39 11.77 -64.89 2.03
C LYS A 39 10.29 -64.94 2.46
N THR A 40 10.00 -64.88 3.77
CA THR A 40 8.66 -64.52 4.28
C THR A 40 8.63 -63.05 4.72
N GLN A 41 7.46 -62.42 4.69
CA GLN A 41 7.27 -61.03 5.12
C GLN A 41 7.54 -60.85 6.63
N VAL A 42 8.01 -59.66 7.02
CA VAL A 42 8.10 -59.22 8.41
C VAL A 42 6.75 -58.59 8.80
N GLU A 43 5.98 -59.25 9.66
CA GLU A 43 4.70 -58.72 10.17
C GLU A 43 4.94 -57.71 11.29
N TYR A 44 4.97 -56.42 10.94
CA TYR A 44 5.06 -55.28 11.86
C TYR A 44 4.39 -54.05 11.21
N ASP A 45 3.95 -53.10 12.03
CA ASP A 45 3.36 -51.82 11.61
C ASP A 45 4.04 -50.70 12.43
N PRO A 46 4.78 -49.77 11.80
CA PRO A 46 5.47 -48.69 12.50
C PRO A 46 4.58 -47.47 12.78
N SER A 47 3.33 -47.43 12.29
CA SER A 47 2.52 -46.20 12.20
C SER A 47 2.31 -45.47 13.53
N ASP A 48 1.96 -46.19 14.60
CA ASP A 48 1.77 -45.61 15.94
C ASP A 48 3.07 -45.04 16.51
N GLU A 49 4.21 -45.69 16.21
CA GLU A 49 5.54 -45.34 16.70
C GLU A 49 6.10 -44.11 15.96
N ILE A 50 5.90 -44.06 14.64
CA ILE A 50 6.14 -42.86 13.81
C ILE A 50 5.28 -41.70 14.34
N ALA A 51 3.99 -41.92 14.57
CA ALA A 51 3.08 -40.90 15.09
C ALA A 51 3.51 -40.38 16.47
N LYS A 52 4.02 -41.22 17.37
CA LYS A 52 4.64 -40.82 18.65
C LYS A 52 5.79 -39.83 18.41
N TYR A 53 6.75 -40.15 17.54
CA TYR A 53 7.89 -39.25 17.30
C TYR A 53 7.50 -37.95 16.59
N LEU A 54 6.59 -37.99 15.60
CA LEU A 54 6.06 -36.79 14.96
C LEU A 54 5.36 -35.84 15.96
N ASN A 55 4.69 -36.38 16.98
CA ASN A 55 4.09 -35.59 18.07
C ASN A 55 5.11 -35.08 19.10
N GLN A 56 6.31 -35.66 19.17
CA GLN A 56 7.41 -35.22 20.04
C GLN A 56 8.27 -34.11 19.42
N GLY A 57 8.02 -33.72 18.17
CA GLY A 57 8.80 -32.71 17.47
C GLY A 57 9.77 -33.25 16.43
N TYR A 58 9.69 -34.53 16.07
CA TYR A 58 10.45 -35.08 14.95
C TYR A 58 9.73 -34.87 13.59
N VAL A 59 10.49 -35.04 12.51
CA VAL A 59 10.04 -35.19 11.12
C VAL A 59 10.60 -36.51 10.59
N LEU A 60 9.79 -37.30 9.90
CA LEU A 60 10.24 -38.53 9.25
C LEU A 60 11.08 -38.18 8.01
N GLU A 61 12.35 -38.60 8.00
CA GLU A 61 13.25 -38.45 6.84
C GLU A 61 13.09 -39.64 5.88
N ARG A 62 13.02 -40.86 6.44
CA ARG A 62 12.90 -42.10 5.67
C ARG A 62 12.23 -43.18 6.51
N ASP A 63 11.20 -43.80 5.93
CA ASP A 63 10.75 -45.12 6.37
C ASP A 63 11.57 -46.21 5.63
N GLY A 64 12.21 -47.11 6.38
CA GLY A 64 12.94 -48.27 5.86
C GLY A 64 12.13 -49.57 5.82
N PHE A 65 10.82 -49.48 6.09
CA PHE A 65 9.86 -50.57 6.27
C PHE A 65 8.69 -50.50 5.26
N ASP A 66 8.46 -49.37 4.59
CA ASP A 66 7.44 -49.21 3.53
C ASP A 66 7.63 -50.16 2.31
N GLU A 67 8.84 -50.69 2.09
CA GLU A 67 9.17 -51.54 0.92
C GLU A 67 8.67 -53.00 1.02
N ASN A 68 7.69 -53.29 1.89
CA ASN A 68 7.15 -54.63 2.15
C ASN A 68 8.24 -55.67 2.56
N PRO A 69 9.00 -55.40 3.63
CA PRO A 69 10.22 -56.13 3.98
C PRO A 69 10.02 -57.62 4.20
N ILE A 70 11.01 -58.39 3.75
CA ILE A 70 11.09 -59.84 3.87
C ILE A 70 12.34 -60.24 4.66
N PHE A 71 12.26 -61.34 5.39
CA PHE A 71 13.42 -61.97 6.04
C PHE A 71 14.44 -62.44 4.98
N GLU A 72 15.44 -61.61 4.69
CA GLU A 72 16.51 -61.87 3.71
C GLU A 72 17.84 -62.22 4.40
N GLU A 73 18.68 -63.01 3.73
CA GLU A 73 20.01 -63.32 4.24
C GLU A 73 20.89 -62.06 4.18
N ASP A 74 21.73 -61.87 5.19
CA ASP A 74 22.56 -60.66 5.41
C ASP A 74 21.80 -59.35 5.67
N VAL A 75 20.48 -59.40 5.97
CA VAL A 75 19.69 -58.26 6.50
C VAL A 75 19.19 -58.57 7.92
N ASP A 76 19.72 -57.88 8.93
CA ASP A 76 19.34 -58.03 10.34
C ASP A 76 18.73 -56.78 11.00
N GLU A 77 18.72 -55.63 10.31
CA GLU A 77 18.16 -54.36 10.80
C GLU A 77 17.44 -53.57 9.69
N TYR A 78 16.23 -53.10 9.97
CA TYR A 78 15.54 -52.05 9.20
C TYR A 78 15.61 -50.74 9.98
N VAL A 79 15.82 -49.62 9.30
CA VAL A 79 15.99 -48.30 9.93
C VAL A 79 14.90 -47.35 9.45
N ILE A 80 14.10 -46.86 10.40
CA ILE A 80 13.18 -45.73 10.22
C ILE A 80 13.88 -44.53 10.86
N SER A 81 14.20 -43.51 10.06
CA SER A 81 15.06 -42.40 10.48
C SER A 81 14.33 -41.06 10.45
N PHE A 82 14.59 -40.27 11.48
CA PHE A 82 13.96 -38.98 11.73
C PHE A 82 14.99 -37.86 11.81
N LYS A 83 14.51 -36.64 11.69
CA LYS A 83 15.21 -35.40 12.03
C LYS A 83 14.38 -34.58 13.00
N HIS A 84 15.00 -33.60 13.65
CA HIS A 84 14.31 -32.64 14.47
C HIS A 84 13.51 -31.64 13.61
N LYS A 85 12.33 -31.24 14.10
CA LYS A 85 11.51 -30.21 13.46
C LYS A 85 11.98 -28.83 13.91
N HIS A 86 12.50 -28.04 12.99
CA HIS A 86 12.79 -26.64 13.26
C HIS A 86 11.48 -25.86 13.44
N LEU A 87 11.42 -24.98 14.44
CA LEU A 87 10.29 -24.09 14.71
C LEU A 87 10.78 -22.65 14.84
N VAL A 88 10.17 -21.73 14.09
CA VAL A 88 10.31 -20.29 14.37
C VAL A 88 9.37 -19.94 15.52
N LYS A 89 9.91 -19.37 16.60
CA LYS A 89 9.14 -18.79 17.71
C LYS A 89 9.49 -17.32 17.88
N GLU A 90 8.48 -16.54 18.28
CA GLU A 90 8.71 -15.20 18.83
C GLU A 90 9.36 -15.36 20.22
N TYR A 91 10.45 -14.62 20.45
CA TYR A 91 11.22 -14.65 21.69
C TYR A 91 10.95 -13.41 22.55
N GLU A 92 10.92 -12.23 21.92
CA GLU A 92 10.64 -10.94 22.58
C GLU A 92 9.82 -10.04 21.64
N GLN A 93 8.94 -9.22 22.22
CA GLN A 93 8.25 -8.14 21.53
C GLN A 93 8.61 -6.82 22.21
N LYS A 94 9.07 -5.82 21.45
CA LYS A 94 9.40 -4.49 21.96
C LYS A 94 8.62 -3.42 21.19
N LYS A 95 7.99 -2.52 21.93
CA LYS A 95 7.36 -1.31 21.39
C LYS A 95 8.21 -0.08 21.63
N ILE A 96 8.24 0.82 20.66
CA ILE A 96 8.89 2.12 20.75
C ILE A 96 7.86 3.18 20.36
N LYS A 97 7.81 4.29 21.10
CA LYS A 97 6.83 5.36 20.92
C LYS A 97 7.46 6.63 20.35
N GLN A 98 6.64 7.38 19.64
CA GLN A 98 6.89 8.77 19.29
C GLN A 98 5.76 9.61 19.88
N LEU A 99 6.14 10.69 20.56
CA LEU A 99 5.26 11.62 21.27
C LEU A 99 5.59 13.05 20.84
N VAL A 100 4.61 13.75 20.28
CA VAL A 100 4.69 15.17 19.93
C VAL A 100 3.85 15.95 20.92
N HIS A 101 4.52 16.67 21.82
CA HIS A 101 3.91 17.57 22.78
C HIS A 101 3.60 18.93 22.15
N TYR A 102 2.44 19.51 22.46
CA TYR A 102 2.10 20.87 22.06
C TYR A 102 2.04 21.80 23.28
N GLN A 103 2.53 23.03 23.16
CA GLN A 103 2.41 24.02 24.23
C GLN A 103 2.34 25.47 23.71
N GLY A 104 2.08 26.43 24.62
CA GLY A 104 2.12 27.87 24.36
C GLY A 104 0.77 28.54 24.07
N ALA A 105 -0.27 27.80 23.71
CA ALA A 105 -1.58 28.36 23.34
C ALA A 105 -2.65 28.35 24.46
N ALA A 106 -2.24 28.16 25.72
CA ALA A 106 -3.13 28.08 26.89
C ALA A 106 -4.29 27.08 26.67
N SER A 107 -5.55 27.45 26.93
CA SER A 107 -6.73 26.58 26.69
C SER A 107 -7.09 26.37 25.21
N ARG A 108 -6.21 26.73 24.28
CA ARG A 108 -6.30 26.41 22.84
C ARG A 108 -5.12 25.56 22.36
N THR A 109 -4.30 25.05 23.27
CA THR A 109 -3.23 24.09 22.95
C THR A 109 -3.84 22.78 22.46
N PRO A 110 -3.39 22.22 21.31
CA PRO A 110 -3.83 20.89 20.87
C PRO A 110 -3.46 19.78 21.86
N GLU A 111 -4.20 18.66 21.81
CA GLU A 111 -3.84 17.43 22.53
C GLU A 111 -2.58 16.77 21.93
N ASP A 112 -1.77 16.13 22.78
CA ASP A 112 -0.51 15.51 22.40
C ASP A 112 -0.70 14.35 21.40
N SER A 113 0.14 14.29 20.37
CA SER A 113 0.06 13.24 19.34
C SER A 113 1.05 12.11 19.63
N THR A 114 0.52 10.93 19.95
CA THR A 114 1.31 9.70 20.19
C THR A 114 1.15 8.69 19.04
N THR A 115 2.25 8.02 18.67
CA THR A 115 2.26 6.87 17.74
C THR A 115 3.23 5.81 18.27
N GLU A 116 3.02 4.53 17.95
CA GLU A 116 3.92 3.44 18.35
C GLU A 116 4.31 2.53 17.17
N ILE A 117 5.50 1.94 17.27
CA ILE A 117 6.05 0.91 16.38
C ILE A 117 6.30 -0.34 17.22
N GLU A 118 6.10 -1.52 16.62
CA GLU A 118 6.32 -2.82 17.24
C GLU A 118 7.39 -3.61 16.49
N PHE A 119 8.31 -4.17 17.24
CA PHE A 119 9.41 -5.02 16.79
C PHE A 119 9.28 -6.40 17.43
N VAL A 120 9.47 -7.47 16.66
CA VAL A 120 9.39 -8.86 17.13
C VAL A 120 10.73 -9.56 16.91
N HIS A 121 11.40 -9.96 17.99
CA HIS A 121 12.61 -10.78 17.96
C HIS A 121 12.20 -12.24 17.75
N ASN A 122 12.78 -12.89 16.75
CA ASN A 122 12.42 -14.24 16.34
C ASN A 122 13.63 -15.17 16.43
N GLN A 123 13.41 -16.40 16.91
CA GLN A 123 14.42 -17.44 16.97
C GLN A 123 13.93 -18.70 16.26
N GLU A 124 14.82 -19.33 15.49
CA GLU A 124 14.66 -20.68 15.00
C GLU A 124 15.18 -21.62 16.08
N ILE A 125 14.31 -22.46 16.62
CA ILE A 125 14.64 -23.42 17.68
C ILE A 125 14.35 -24.84 17.22
N ASP A 126 14.94 -25.77 17.95
CA ASP A 126 14.62 -27.18 17.89
C ASP A 126 13.26 -27.48 18.55
N ALA A 127 12.47 -28.42 18.02
CA ALA A 127 11.21 -28.82 18.65
C ALA A 127 11.36 -29.89 19.75
N VAL A 128 12.43 -30.69 19.70
CA VAL A 128 12.68 -31.84 20.58
C VAL A 128 13.42 -31.37 21.83
N ASP A 129 14.61 -30.79 21.69
CA ASP A 129 15.45 -30.38 22.83
C ASP A 129 15.26 -28.90 23.25
N ASN A 130 14.61 -28.11 22.38
CA ASN A 130 14.35 -26.67 22.53
C ASN A 130 15.60 -25.77 22.56
N HIS A 131 16.75 -26.23 22.03
CA HIS A 131 17.92 -25.37 21.83
C HIS A 131 17.70 -24.36 20.68
N VAL A 132 18.35 -23.20 20.78
CA VAL A 132 18.31 -22.18 19.71
C VAL A 132 19.25 -22.61 18.58
N ILE A 133 18.66 -23.00 17.45
CA ILE A 133 19.38 -23.31 16.22
C ILE A 133 19.99 -22.02 15.64
N LYS A 134 19.20 -20.94 15.63
CA LYS A 134 19.60 -19.67 15.00
C LYS A 134 18.76 -18.48 15.45
N ASP A 135 19.42 -17.38 15.75
CA ASP A 135 18.78 -16.07 15.91
C ASP A 135 18.37 -15.53 14.52
N LEU A 136 17.09 -15.14 14.36
CA LEU A 136 16.56 -14.52 13.14
C LEU A 136 16.42 -12.99 13.25
N GLY A 137 16.75 -12.43 14.42
CA GLY A 137 16.78 -11.01 14.73
C GLY A 137 15.41 -10.37 14.90
N TRP A 138 15.46 -9.05 15.11
CA TRP A 138 14.27 -8.18 15.12
C TRP A 138 13.65 -8.05 13.73
N LYS A 139 12.32 -8.15 13.67
CA LYS A 139 11.51 -7.88 12.48
C LYS A 139 10.43 -6.82 12.82
N PRO A 140 10.29 -5.75 12.02
CA PRO A 140 11.21 -5.32 10.95
C PRO A 140 12.61 -5.00 11.52
N LYS A 141 13.63 -4.87 10.67
CA LYS A 141 14.98 -4.48 11.14
C LYS A 141 15.00 -3.02 11.61
N GLU A 142 14.30 -2.18 10.86
CA GLU A 142 14.14 -0.74 11.06
C GLU A 142 12.76 -0.34 10.52
N GLN A 143 12.13 0.68 11.09
CA GLN A 143 10.87 1.24 10.63
C GLN A 143 10.78 2.73 10.98
N SER A 144 10.19 3.54 10.10
CA SER A 144 9.92 4.95 10.36
C SER A 144 8.63 5.16 11.13
N PHE A 145 8.64 6.09 12.08
CA PHE A 145 7.39 6.64 12.63
C PHE A 145 6.63 7.40 11.55
N MET A 146 5.33 7.63 11.74
CA MET A 146 4.61 8.57 10.89
C MET A 146 5.13 9.99 11.17
N ILE A 147 5.44 10.75 10.13
CA ILE A 147 5.64 12.20 10.27
C ILE A 147 4.29 12.87 10.57
N ILE A 148 4.27 13.82 11.51
CA ILE A 148 3.05 14.45 12.02
C ILE A 148 3.06 15.93 11.61
N GLY A 149 2.02 16.36 10.87
CA GLY A 149 1.78 17.78 10.60
C GLY A 149 1.23 18.49 11.83
N THR A 150 1.72 19.70 12.12
CA THR A 150 1.28 20.48 13.28
C THR A 150 -0.11 21.07 13.06
N PRO A 151 -1.08 20.89 13.99
CA PRO A 151 -2.43 21.44 13.85
C PRO A 151 -2.46 22.96 13.64
N THR A 152 -3.28 23.44 12.70
CA THR A 152 -3.42 24.89 12.46
C THR A 152 -4.24 25.57 13.54
N LEU A 153 -3.69 26.60 14.16
CA LEU A 153 -4.36 27.34 15.23
C LEU A 153 -4.51 28.84 14.89
N PRO A 154 -5.74 29.32 14.54
CA PRO A 154 -5.97 30.73 14.20
C PRO A 154 -5.49 31.70 15.29
N GLY A 155 -4.69 32.69 14.90
CA GLY A 155 -4.04 33.64 15.80
C GLY A 155 -2.72 33.18 16.45
N PHE A 156 -2.21 31.98 16.13
CA PHE A 156 -0.92 31.47 16.60
C PHE A 156 -0.05 30.95 15.44
N VAL A 157 1.27 30.98 15.63
CA VAL A 157 2.27 30.36 14.73
C VAL A 157 3.07 29.34 15.55
N PRO A 158 3.17 28.07 15.12
CA PRO A 158 4.09 27.12 15.71
C PRO A 158 5.53 27.35 15.24
N ASP A 159 6.51 26.98 16.05
CA ASP A 159 7.93 26.92 15.65
C ASP A 159 8.25 25.77 14.69
N LEU A 160 7.50 24.67 14.76
CA LEU A 160 7.60 23.51 13.88
C LEU A 160 6.27 23.24 13.18
N ILE A 161 6.29 23.14 11.84
CA ILE A 161 5.12 22.81 11.01
C ILE A 161 4.92 21.30 10.80
N GLU A 162 5.99 20.52 11.00
CA GLU A 162 6.04 19.06 10.93
C GLU A 162 6.94 18.56 12.07
N ALA A 163 6.61 17.43 12.69
CA ALA A 163 7.35 16.82 13.80
C ALA A 163 7.41 15.29 13.68
N GLY A 164 8.46 14.70 14.24
CA GLY A 164 8.68 13.25 14.21
C GLY A 164 8.98 12.69 12.81
N GLY A 165 8.75 11.38 12.66
CA GLY A 165 8.99 10.65 11.41
C GLY A 165 10.35 9.93 11.32
N GLU A 166 11.11 9.88 12.42
CA GLU A 166 12.42 9.19 12.46
C GLU A 166 12.31 7.70 12.15
N THR A 167 13.28 7.18 11.39
CA THR A 167 13.56 5.75 11.24
C THR A 167 14.28 5.23 12.48
N VAL A 168 13.68 4.24 13.14
CA VAL A 168 14.21 3.62 14.36
C VAL A 168 14.43 2.11 14.17
N THR A 169 15.32 1.57 15.00
CA THR A 169 15.54 0.13 15.17
C THR A 169 14.94 -0.34 16.50
N ALA A 170 14.84 -1.65 16.71
CA ALA A 170 14.42 -2.18 17.99
C ALA A 170 15.33 -1.80 19.18
N GLU A 171 16.58 -1.36 18.95
CA GLU A 171 17.49 -0.93 20.02
C GLU A 171 17.29 0.53 20.47
N ASP A 172 16.49 1.31 19.73
CA ASP A 172 16.19 2.70 20.06
C ASP A 172 15.35 2.85 21.34
N LYS A 173 15.19 4.12 21.74
CA LYS A 173 14.29 4.60 22.79
C LYS A 173 13.14 5.40 22.20
N ASP A 174 12.11 5.59 23.00
CA ASP A 174 11.00 6.50 22.70
C ASP A 174 11.51 7.90 22.31
N LYS A 175 10.81 8.53 21.38
CA LYS A 175 11.14 9.82 20.76
C LYS A 175 10.14 10.88 21.23
N GLU A 176 10.65 11.96 21.82
CA GLU A 176 9.84 13.09 22.29
C GLU A 176 10.19 14.35 21.50
N TYR A 177 9.17 15.06 21.04
CA TYR A 177 9.26 16.35 20.35
C TYR A 177 8.35 17.36 21.05
N THR A 178 8.67 18.65 20.94
CA THR A 178 7.84 19.72 21.50
C THR A 178 7.65 20.83 20.47
N VAL A 179 6.40 21.24 20.28
CA VAL A 179 6.00 22.30 19.35
C VAL A 179 5.42 23.47 20.15
N ASN A 180 5.98 24.67 19.94
CA ASN A 180 5.67 25.88 20.69
C ASN A 180 4.83 26.84 19.85
N PHE A 181 3.54 26.95 20.17
CA PHE A 181 2.65 27.95 19.58
C PHE A 181 2.90 29.33 20.20
N THR A 182 3.31 30.29 19.39
CA THR A 182 3.47 31.70 19.76
C THR A 182 2.30 32.53 19.23
N VAL A 183 1.77 33.46 20.05
CA VAL A 183 0.70 34.39 19.63
C VAL A 183 1.18 35.23 18.44
N ASN A 184 0.41 35.23 17.35
CA ASN A 184 0.73 36.05 16.20
C ASN A 184 0.33 37.52 16.44
N ASN A 185 1.33 38.35 16.73
CA ASN A 185 1.17 39.80 16.91
C ASN A 185 1.28 40.59 15.60
N LYS A 186 1.40 39.92 14.45
CA LYS A 186 1.42 40.49 13.09
C LYS A 186 0.61 39.61 12.12
N PRO A 187 -0.73 39.62 12.19
CA PRO A 187 -1.57 38.92 11.22
C PRO A 187 -1.25 39.37 9.79
N SER A 188 -1.06 38.43 8.88
CA SER A 188 -0.92 38.75 7.46
C SER A 188 -2.25 39.22 6.87
N THR A 189 -2.16 40.12 5.88
CA THR A 189 -3.25 40.51 4.99
C THR A 189 -3.03 40.02 3.55
N SER A 190 -1.98 39.24 3.31
CA SER A 190 -1.62 38.66 2.01
C SER A 190 -2.30 37.30 1.81
N GLU A 191 -2.51 36.90 0.56
CA GLU A 191 -2.91 35.51 0.28
C GLU A 191 -1.87 34.52 0.84
N GLN A 192 -2.36 33.53 1.57
CA GLN A 192 -1.57 32.49 2.22
C GLN A 192 -1.57 31.22 1.39
N SER A 193 -0.67 30.30 1.74
CA SER A 193 -0.63 28.96 1.15
C SER A 193 -0.62 27.88 2.22
N ALA A 194 -1.05 26.69 1.85
CA ALA A 194 -0.98 25.47 2.65
C ALA A 194 -0.66 24.27 1.74
N VAL A 195 -0.12 23.20 2.30
CA VAL A 195 0.26 21.99 1.57
C VAL A 195 -0.38 20.77 2.22
N VAL A 196 -1.01 19.90 1.42
CA VAL A 196 -1.36 18.53 1.83
C VAL A 196 -0.36 17.59 1.19
N LYS A 197 0.45 16.90 1.99
CA LYS A 197 1.42 15.89 1.53
C LYS A 197 0.85 14.50 1.72
N PHE A 198 1.01 13.64 0.72
CA PHE A 198 0.74 12.21 0.80
C PHE A 198 2.07 11.49 0.87
N VAL A 199 2.30 10.70 1.93
CA VAL A 199 3.62 10.10 2.24
C VAL A 199 3.56 8.58 2.28
N ASP A 200 4.59 7.89 1.78
CA ASP A 200 4.71 6.43 1.86
C ASP A 200 5.46 6.00 3.13
N LEU A 201 4.73 5.43 4.09
CA LEU A 201 5.31 4.85 5.29
C LEU A 201 6.16 3.61 4.99
N SER A 202 5.94 2.93 3.86
CA SER A 202 6.79 1.83 3.37
C SER A 202 8.08 2.32 2.70
N ASP A 203 8.23 3.61 2.41
CA ASP A 203 9.41 4.25 1.81
C ASP A 203 9.84 5.47 2.65
N GLN A 204 9.93 5.27 3.97
CA GLN A 204 10.46 6.21 4.97
C GLN A 204 9.84 7.62 4.96
N ASN A 205 8.51 7.72 4.90
CA ASN A 205 7.73 8.97 4.80
C ASN A 205 8.01 9.82 3.55
N LYS A 206 8.59 9.24 2.50
CA LYS A 206 8.80 9.90 1.20
C LYS A 206 7.48 10.41 0.63
N VAL A 207 7.48 11.67 0.19
CA VAL A 207 6.32 12.29 -0.46
C VAL A 207 6.04 11.61 -1.80
N ILE A 208 4.85 11.03 -1.93
CA ILE A 208 4.31 10.42 -3.15
C ILE A 208 3.72 11.52 -4.04
N PHE A 209 2.92 12.40 -3.42
CA PHE A 209 2.21 13.50 -4.05
C PHE A 209 2.05 14.65 -3.05
N GLN A 210 1.93 15.88 -3.55
CA GLN A 210 1.53 17.02 -2.72
C GLN A 210 0.55 17.95 -3.44
N LYS A 211 -0.48 18.39 -2.71
CA LYS A 211 -1.42 19.42 -3.14
C LYS A 211 -1.04 20.75 -2.50
N ASN A 212 -0.61 21.70 -3.32
CA ASN A 212 -0.48 23.09 -2.90
C ASN A 212 -1.84 23.79 -3.03
N LEU A 213 -2.21 24.58 -2.03
CA LEU A 213 -3.47 25.32 -1.93
C LEU A 213 -3.18 26.78 -1.55
N THR A 214 -3.98 27.72 -2.04
CA THR A 214 -3.91 29.14 -1.64
C THR A 214 -5.26 29.65 -1.16
N GLY A 215 -5.27 30.71 -0.35
CA GLY A 215 -6.47 31.29 0.22
C GLY A 215 -6.20 32.43 1.20
N GLN A 216 -7.27 33.04 1.73
CA GLN A 216 -7.15 34.17 2.65
C GLN A 216 -6.76 33.72 4.07
N PRO A 217 -5.98 34.53 4.82
CA PRO A 217 -5.43 34.14 6.12
C PRO A 217 -6.51 33.82 7.16
N ASN A 218 -6.29 32.76 7.95
CA ASN A 218 -7.25 32.20 8.92
C ASN A 218 -8.59 31.70 8.33
N MET A 219 -8.79 31.67 7.00
CA MET A 219 -10.00 31.08 6.41
C MET A 219 -9.93 29.55 6.37
N GLN A 220 -11.09 28.89 6.36
CA GLN A 220 -11.19 27.45 6.15
C GLN A 220 -10.63 27.06 4.78
N ILE A 221 -9.87 25.98 4.73
CA ILE A 221 -9.44 25.32 3.50
C ILE A 221 -10.60 24.50 2.94
N GLN A 222 -11.11 24.85 1.76
CA GLN A 222 -12.13 24.06 1.05
C GLN A 222 -11.43 23.07 0.11
N TYR A 223 -10.95 21.98 0.70
CA TYR A 223 -10.34 20.85 0.02
C TYR A 223 -10.88 19.54 0.58
N ASP A 224 -10.90 18.50 -0.24
CA ASP A 224 -11.28 17.15 0.10
C ASP A 224 -10.22 16.20 -0.49
N PRO A 225 -9.49 15.42 0.34
CA PRO A 225 -8.46 14.51 -0.15
C PRO A 225 -9.01 13.20 -0.72
N GLU A 226 -10.29 12.87 -0.54
CA GLU A 226 -10.86 11.52 -0.80
C GLU A 226 -10.57 11.02 -2.22
N ALA A 227 -10.72 11.87 -3.24
CA ALA A 227 -10.44 11.50 -4.62
C ALA A 227 -8.95 11.16 -4.90
N GLU A 228 -8.03 11.75 -4.12
CA GLU A 228 -6.59 11.53 -4.22
C GLU A 228 -6.13 10.36 -3.34
N ILE A 229 -6.75 10.16 -2.16
CA ILE A 229 -6.61 8.93 -1.36
C ILE A 229 -6.99 7.74 -2.24
N LYS A 230 -8.18 7.77 -2.86
CA LYS A 230 -8.67 6.70 -3.71
C LYS A 230 -7.78 6.45 -4.94
N ARG A 231 -7.22 7.51 -5.56
CA ARG A 231 -6.25 7.37 -6.66
C ARG A 231 -5.03 6.55 -6.22
N LEU A 232 -4.48 6.86 -5.05
CA LEU A 232 -3.34 6.14 -4.49
C LEU A 232 -3.70 4.71 -4.07
N GLU A 233 -4.92 4.45 -3.62
CA GLU A 233 -5.40 3.08 -3.34
C GLU A 233 -5.55 2.23 -4.62
N ASP A 234 -6.08 2.80 -5.71
CA ASP A 234 -6.10 2.15 -7.02
C ASP A 234 -4.65 1.91 -7.56
N GLU A 235 -3.68 2.74 -7.15
CA GLU A 235 -2.23 2.60 -7.43
C GLU A 235 -1.48 1.69 -6.43
N GLY A 236 -2.18 0.97 -5.55
CA GLY A 236 -1.61 -0.09 -4.70
C GLY A 236 -1.15 0.34 -3.31
N TYR A 237 -1.54 1.53 -2.87
CA TYR A 237 -1.39 1.96 -1.48
C TYR A 237 -2.62 1.57 -0.63
N SER A 238 -2.54 1.84 0.67
CA SER A 238 -3.67 1.85 1.59
C SER A 238 -3.51 3.02 2.55
N LEU A 239 -4.62 3.68 2.91
CA LEU A 239 -4.61 4.74 3.90
C LEU A 239 -4.19 4.20 5.29
N VAL A 240 -3.32 4.93 5.98
CA VAL A 240 -2.92 4.66 7.38
C VAL A 240 -3.51 5.71 8.33
N LYS A 241 -3.48 6.99 7.92
CA LYS A 241 -4.05 8.11 8.68
C LYS A 241 -4.31 9.31 7.76
N ASN A 242 -5.48 9.91 7.84
CA ASN A 242 -5.81 11.16 7.14
C ASN A 242 -5.68 12.35 8.10
N GLY A 243 -4.44 12.84 8.26
CA GLY A 243 -4.13 14.05 9.03
C GLY A 243 -4.57 15.37 8.38
N PHE A 244 -5.49 15.34 7.41
CA PHE A 244 -6.22 16.53 6.95
C PHE A 244 -7.63 16.59 7.56
N ASN A 245 -8.43 15.52 7.47
CA ASN A 245 -9.83 15.53 7.91
C ASN A 245 -10.41 14.20 8.44
N ASP A 246 -9.61 13.26 8.96
CA ASP A 246 -10.04 11.96 9.53
C ASP A 246 -11.34 12.03 10.36
N ASN A 247 -11.42 12.98 11.32
CA ASN A 247 -12.55 13.08 12.27
C ASN A 247 -13.59 14.13 11.86
N GLY A 248 -13.56 14.58 10.60
CA GLY A 248 -14.28 15.79 10.17
C GLY A 248 -13.58 17.09 10.56
N ASP A 249 -12.29 17.03 10.86
CA ASP A 249 -11.47 18.17 11.27
C ASP A 249 -11.48 19.30 10.22
N ILE A 250 -11.61 20.55 10.68
CA ILE A 250 -11.65 21.73 9.82
C ILE A 250 -10.28 22.41 9.83
N GLN A 251 -9.59 22.37 8.68
CA GLN A 251 -8.28 22.99 8.52
C GLN A 251 -8.36 24.42 8.02
N PHE A 252 -7.38 25.25 8.41
CA PHE A 252 -7.32 26.67 8.10
C PHE A 252 -6.02 27.06 7.38
N TYR A 253 -6.08 28.08 6.53
CA TYR A 253 -4.86 28.69 6.00
C TYR A 253 -4.03 29.35 7.12
N GLY A 254 -2.74 29.55 6.84
CA GLY A 254 -1.81 30.26 7.71
C GLY A 254 -2.29 31.66 8.10
N ASN A 255 -1.60 32.28 9.06
CA ASN A 255 -1.99 33.61 9.56
C ASN A 255 -0.82 34.61 9.62
N ALA A 256 0.39 34.22 9.24
CA ALA A 256 1.60 35.04 9.27
C ALA A 256 2.40 34.84 7.98
N ASP A 257 3.01 35.90 7.46
CA ASP A 257 3.86 35.79 6.28
C ASP A 257 5.05 34.85 6.55
N GLY A 258 5.19 33.82 5.72
CA GLY A 258 6.17 32.73 5.89
C GLY A 258 5.67 31.51 6.67
N TYR A 259 4.51 31.56 7.33
CA TYR A 259 3.88 30.38 7.93
C TYR A 259 2.97 29.67 6.92
N GLN A 260 3.49 28.59 6.33
CA GLN A 260 2.74 27.66 5.47
C GLN A 260 2.39 26.40 6.27
N PRO A 261 1.10 26.13 6.56
CA PRO A 261 0.67 24.87 7.14
C PRO A 261 0.96 23.66 6.24
N VAL A 262 1.29 22.54 6.88
CA VAL A 262 1.47 21.24 6.22
C VAL A 262 0.58 20.20 6.90
N PHE A 263 -0.24 19.52 6.10
CA PHE A 263 -1.09 18.42 6.54
C PHE A 263 -0.56 17.13 5.94
N ILE A 264 -0.47 16.07 6.75
CA ILE A 264 0.10 14.78 6.34
C ILE A 264 -1.01 13.75 6.21
N ILE A 265 -1.12 13.14 5.03
CA ILE A 265 -1.92 11.96 4.80
C ILE A 265 -0.94 10.80 4.62
N THR A 266 -0.92 9.91 5.62
CA THR A 266 0.00 8.78 5.64
C THR A 266 -0.62 7.62 4.87
N MET A 267 0.07 7.20 3.82
CA MET A 267 -0.24 6.01 3.04
C MET A 267 0.80 4.93 3.35
N LYS A 268 0.48 3.67 3.06
CA LYS A 268 1.43 2.55 3.10
C LYS A 268 1.29 1.75 1.81
N TYR A 269 2.38 1.53 1.09
CA TYR A 269 2.33 0.64 -0.07
C TYR A 269 1.96 -0.79 0.37
N SER A 270 0.92 -1.37 -0.24
CA SER A 270 0.26 -2.61 0.22
C SER A 270 0.13 -3.70 -0.85
N ALA A 271 0.39 -3.36 -2.12
CA ALA A 271 0.51 -4.35 -3.18
C ALA A 271 1.75 -5.27 -2.99
N VAL A 272 1.72 -6.44 -3.64
CA VAL A 272 2.74 -7.49 -3.54
C VAL A 272 3.26 -7.90 -4.91
N ALA A 273 4.47 -8.47 -4.96
CA ALA A 273 5.03 -9.10 -6.14
C ALA A 273 4.42 -10.49 -6.38
N VAL A 274 4.15 -10.83 -7.63
CA VAL A 274 3.74 -12.18 -8.07
C VAL A 274 4.61 -12.61 -9.25
N ASP A 275 5.20 -13.80 -9.16
CA ASP A 275 6.06 -14.39 -10.18
C ASP A 275 6.10 -15.94 -10.06
N ALA A 276 6.87 -16.63 -10.91
CA ALA A 276 6.94 -18.09 -10.91
C ALA A 276 7.58 -18.75 -9.66
N LYS A 277 8.20 -17.96 -8.76
CA LYS A 277 8.67 -18.40 -7.43
C LYS A 277 7.71 -17.97 -6.32
N HIS A 278 6.95 -16.91 -6.55
CA HIS A 278 5.95 -16.35 -5.64
C HIS A 278 4.56 -16.33 -6.32
N PRO A 279 3.98 -17.51 -6.66
CA PRO A 279 2.70 -17.59 -7.33
C PRO A 279 1.56 -17.11 -6.42
N ASN A 280 0.42 -16.74 -7.02
CA ASN A 280 -0.78 -16.35 -6.27
C ASN A 280 -2.04 -16.79 -7.00
N ASP A 281 -2.93 -17.54 -6.32
CA ASP A 281 -4.15 -18.11 -6.90
C ASP A 281 -5.13 -17.08 -7.51
N ALA A 282 -4.95 -15.78 -7.23
CA ALA A 282 -5.73 -14.70 -7.84
C ALA A 282 -5.19 -14.22 -9.20
N VAL A 283 -4.02 -14.67 -9.63
CA VAL A 283 -3.33 -14.24 -10.86
C VAL A 283 -3.08 -15.47 -11.73
N ASP A 284 -3.58 -15.43 -12.96
CA ASP A 284 -3.34 -16.48 -13.95
C ASP A 284 -1.82 -16.59 -14.25
N PRO A 285 -1.20 -17.79 -14.15
CA PRO A 285 0.21 -17.98 -14.47
C PRO A 285 0.64 -17.44 -15.83
N ASP A 286 -0.22 -17.48 -16.86
CA ASP A 286 0.09 -16.98 -18.21
C ASP A 286 0.39 -15.46 -18.21
N ILE A 287 -0.02 -14.72 -17.17
CA ILE A 287 0.30 -13.30 -16.99
C ILE A 287 1.78 -13.09 -16.67
N TYR A 288 2.46 -14.03 -16.01
CA TYR A 288 3.83 -13.87 -15.50
C TYR A 288 4.82 -14.99 -15.87
N SER A 289 4.36 -16.11 -16.42
CA SER A 289 5.18 -17.22 -16.90
C SER A 289 4.61 -17.79 -18.20
N LYS A 290 5.44 -18.11 -19.20
CA LYS A 290 5.01 -18.79 -20.44
C LYS A 290 6.16 -19.49 -21.15
N GLU A 291 5.84 -20.41 -22.07
CA GLU A 291 6.83 -21.07 -22.93
C GLU A 291 6.86 -20.50 -24.36
N SER A 292 8.01 -20.57 -25.03
CA SER A 292 8.11 -20.53 -26.49
C SER A 292 9.07 -21.62 -27.01
N LYS A 293 8.84 -22.12 -28.22
CA LYS A 293 9.57 -23.27 -28.80
C LYS A 293 10.17 -22.94 -30.15
N LEU A 294 11.47 -23.20 -30.30
CA LEU A 294 12.11 -23.34 -31.59
C LEU A 294 12.03 -24.80 -32.01
N THR A 295 11.37 -25.08 -33.13
CA THR A 295 11.28 -26.42 -33.72
C THR A 295 12.08 -26.47 -35.03
N VAL A 296 13.18 -27.21 -35.04
CA VAL A 296 13.91 -27.55 -36.27
C VAL A 296 13.33 -28.84 -36.84
N LYS A 297 12.74 -28.77 -38.03
CA LYS A 297 12.13 -29.89 -38.76
C LYS A 297 13.04 -30.41 -39.85
N PHE A 298 12.93 -31.70 -40.16
CA PHE A 298 13.70 -32.36 -41.22
C PHE A 298 12.75 -32.99 -42.23
N VAL A 299 12.94 -32.70 -43.52
CA VAL A 299 12.05 -33.14 -44.62
C VAL A 299 12.86 -33.56 -45.86
N GLY A 300 12.22 -34.23 -46.82
CA GLY A 300 12.83 -34.59 -48.12
C GLY A 300 13.37 -36.02 -48.23
N VAL A 301 13.22 -36.83 -47.18
CA VAL A 301 13.57 -38.27 -47.15
C VAL A 301 12.50 -39.03 -46.35
N ASP A 302 12.22 -40.28 -46.73
CA ASP A 302 11.11 -41.09 -46.17
C ASP A 302 11.29 -41.44 -44.68
N ASP A 303 12.52 -41.57 -44.21
CA ASP A 303 12.88 -41.80 -42.80
C ASP A 303 13.68 -40.59 -42.26
N ALA A 304 13.00 -39.45 -42.17
CA ALA A 304 13.62 -38.19 -41.75
C ALA A 304 13.97 -38.17 -40.26
N PRO A 305 15.09 -37.53 -39.87
CA PRO A 305 15.44 -37.35 -38.46
C PRO A 305 14.32 -36.67 -37.66
N LYS A 306 14.14 -37.08 -36.40
CA LYS A 306 13.13 -36.46 -35.52
C LYS A 306 13.41 -34.97 -35.29
N ASP A 307 12.36 -34.16 -35.40
CA ASP A 307 12.33 -32.73 -35.08
C ASP A 307 13.12 -32.42 -33.78
N LYS A 308 13.95 -31.37 -33.81
CA LYS A 308 14.65 -30.87 -32.62
C LYS A 308 13.90 -29.67 -32.06
N VAL A 309 13.23 -29.87 -30.93
CA VAL A 309 12.53 -28.82 -30.18
C VAL A 309 13.44 -28.27 -29.08
N GLN A 310 13.52 -26.95 -28.98
CA GLN A 310 14.13 -26.22 -27.87
C GLN A 310 13.07 -25.32 -27.23
N THR A 311 12.69 -25.58 -25.98
CA THR A 311 11.74 -24.77 -25.21
C THR A 311 12.47 -23.72 -24.38
N ILE A 312 12.01 -22.47 -24.42
CA ILE A 312 12.43 -21.36 -23.56
C ILE A 312 11.29 -21.04 -22.58
N HIS A 313 11.60 -20.85 -21.30
CA HIS A 313 10.62 -20.38 -20.31
C HIS A 313 10.84 -18.89 -20.09
N TRP A 314 9.83 -18.10 -20.43
CA TRP A 314 9.77 -16.66 -20.18
C TRP A 314 9.11 -16.41 -18.84
N ASN A 315 9.71 -15.56 -18.02
CA ASN A 315 9.18 -15.20 -16.70
C ASN A 315 9.31 -13.70 -16.48
N ARG A 316 8.35 -13.12 -15.77
CA ARG A 316 8.43 -11.77 -15.20
C ARG A 316 7.81 -11.74 -13.80
N THR A 317 7.96 -10.62 -13.12
CA THR A 317 7.19 -10.27 -11.93
C THR A 317 6.12 -9.24 -12.31
N VAL A 318 4.94 -9.35 -11.70
CA VAL A 318 3.83 -8.39 -11.80
C VAL A 318 3.33 -7.98 -10.42
N THR A 319 2.69 -6.81 -10.32
CA THR A 319 2.19 -6.23 -9.08
C THR A 319 0.73 -6.60 -8.84
N LEU A 320 0.41 -7.27 -7.73
CA LEU A 320 -0.95 -7.62 -7.31
C LEU A 320 -1.38 -6.75 -6.11
N LEU A 321 -2.58 -6.17 -6.13
CA LEU A 321 -3.21 -5.54 -4.98
C LEU A 321 -4.08 -6.56 -4.21
N PRO A 322 -3.69 -7.03 -3.01
CA PRO A 322 -4.40 -8.13 -2.33
C PRO A 322 -5.85 -7.83 -1.94
N SER A 323 -6.14 -6.56 -1.60
CA SER A 323 -7.47 -6.11 -1.17
C SER A 323 -8.53 -6.20 -2.28
N THR A 324 -8.12 -5.99 -3.54
CA THR A 324 -9.02 -6.04 -4.71
C THR A 324 -8.82 -7.27 -5.59
N LYS A 325 -7.74 -8.04 -5.35
CA LYS A 325 -7.27 -9.16 -6.18
C LYS A 325 -7.00 -8.78 -7.64
N LYS A 326 -6.59 -7.54 -7.89
CA LYS A 326 -6.26 -7.04 -9.25
C LYS A 326 -4.76 -6.89 -9.44
N VAL A 327 -4.29 -7.26 -10.63
CA VAL A 327 -2.96 -6.82 -11.11
C VAL A 327 -3.03 -5.32 -11.39
N ILE A 328 -2.01 -4.57 -10.96
CA ILE A 328 -1.83 -3.15 -11.23
C ILE A 328 -0.99 -3.03 -12.50
N GLU A 329 -1.44 -2.24 -13.48
CA GLU A 329 -0.64 -1.96 -14.68
C GLU A 329 0.52 -0.99 -14.34
N SER A 330 1.76 -1.36 -14.68
CA SER A 330 2.97 -0.59 -14.36
C SER A 330 3.21 -0.41 -12.86
N GLY A 331 2.84 -1.40 -12.06
CA GLY A 331 3.02 -1.37 -10.61
C GLY A 331 4.49 -1.49 -10.16
N ARG A 332 4.75 -1.22 -8.87
CA ARG A 332 6.12 -1.10 -8.28
C ARG A 332 7.02 -2.33 -8.49
N TYR A 333 6.46 -3.52 -8.71
CA TYR A 333 7.18 -4.78 -8.90
C TYR A 333 7.16 -5.31 -10.33
N ASP A 334 6.55 -4.58 -11.27
CA ASP A 334 6.44 -4.99 -12.66
C ASP A 334 7.83 -5.04 -13.32
N SER A 335 8.03 -6.02 -14.20
CA SER A 335 9.29 -6.20 -14.92
C SER A 335 9.12 -6.77 -16.31
N ASP A 336 10.12 -6.54 -17.16
CA ASP A 336 10.20 -7.13 -18.49
C ASP A 336 10.34 -8.65 -18.44
N TRP A 337 9.76 -9.31 -19.44
CA TRP A 337 9.90 -10.75 -19.67
C TRP A 337 11.36 -11.15 -19.88
N LYS A 338 11.83 -12.11 -19.10
CA LYS A 338 13.19 -12.68 -19.16
C LYS A 338 13.13 -14.17 -19.48
N ALA A 339 13.93 -14.59 -20.46
CA ALA A 339 14.10 -15.99 -20.81
C ALA A 339 15.00 -16.72 -19.79
N ASP A 340 14.74 -18.01 -19.56
CA ASP A 340 15.55 -18.86 -18.70
C ASP A 340 16.92 -19.23 -19.31
N LYS A 341 17.02 -19.24 -20.65
CA LYS A 341 18.23 -19.57 -21.42
C LYS A 341 18.16 -19.03 -22.85
N GLN A 342 19.16 -19.38 -23.67
CA GLN A 342 19.27 -19.04 -25.09
C GLN A 342 19.10 -20.30 -25.96
N TYR A 343 18.59 -20.13 -27.18
CA TYR A 343 18.65 -21.19 -28.20
C TYR A 343 20.09 -21.58 -28.51
N GLN A 344 20.31 -22.85 -28.85
CA GLN A 344 21.61 -23.41 -29.24
C GLN A 344 21.60 -23.79 -30.72
N ASP A 345 22.78 -23.74 -31.36
CA ASP A 345 22.98 -24.24 -32.72
C ASP A 345 22.59 -25.72 -32.84
N VAL A 346 21.77 -26.07 -33.84
CA VAL A 346 21.39 -27.47 -34.11
C VAL A 346 22.21 -28.00 -35.26
N LYS A 347 23.18 -28.88 -34.97
CA LYS A 347 23.89 -29.61 -36.02
C LYS A 347 22.92 -30.53 -36.76
N VAL A 348 22.90 -30.42 -38.09
CA VAL A 348 22.06 -31.23 -38.97
C VAL A 348 22.64 -32.66 -39.07
N PRO A 349 21.81 -33.72 -38.90
CA PRO A 349 22.26 -35.09 -39.09
C PRO A 349 22.73 -35.34 -40.53
N GLN A 350 23.83 -36.06 -40.71
CA GLN A 350 24.21 -36.58 -42.02
C GLN A 350 23.44 -37.88 -42.31
N ILE A 351 22.98 -38.04 -43.55
CA ILE A 351 22.21 -39.20 -44.02
C ILE A 351 22.92 -39.72 -45.27
N GLU A 352 23.18 -41.03 -45.31
CA GLU A 352 23.80 -41.69 -46.47
C GLU A 352 22.94 -41.47 -47.73
N ASP A 353 23.58 -41.27 -48.89
CA ASP A 353 22.93 -40.91 -50.16
C ASP A 353 22.20 -39.54 -50.24
N TYR A 354 22.18 -38.70 -49.19
CA TYR A 354 21.56 -37.36 -49.23
C TYR A 354 22.52 -36.23 -48.84
N HIS A 355 22.15 -34.98 -49.17
CA HIS A 355 22.71 -33.75 -48.61
C HIS A 355 21.58 -32.86 -48.10
N ALA A 356 21.86 -32.06 -47.07
CA ALA A 356 20.94 -31.04 -46.57
C ALA A 356 21.22 -29.68 -47.21
N ASP A 357 20.22 -28.80 -47.19
CA ASP A 357 20.35 -27.37 -47.54
C ASP A 357 21.26 -26.57 -46.58
N MET A 358 21.53 -27.09 -45.37
CA MET A 358 22.49 -26.52 -44.41
C MET A 358 23.12 -27.59 -43.49
N GLU A 359 24.38 -27.39 -43.04
CA GLU A 359 25.05 -28.30 -42.08
C GLU A 359 24.69 -28.02 -40.61
N VAL A 360 24.40 -26.76 -40.29
CA VAL A 360 24.06 -26.31 -38.93
C VAL A 360 22.98 -25.25 -39.02
N VAL A 361 21.86 -25.49 -38.35
CA VAL A 361 20.87 -24.44 -38.09
C VAL A 361 21.41 -23.55 -36.99
N LYS A 362 21.69 -22.29 -37.32
CA LYS A 362 22.12 -21.28 -36.34
C LYS A 362 20.97 -20.92 -35.40
N ALA A 363 21.31 -20.71 -34.13
CA ALA A 363 20.36 -20.19 -33.15
C ALA A 363 19.79 -18.83 -33.61
N PRO A 364 18.46 -18.69 -33.79
CA PRO A 364 17.82 -17.41 -34.07
C PRO A 364 17.77 -16.53 -32.82
N GLU A 365 17.42 -15.26 -32.99
CA GLU A 365 17.06 -14.39 -31.86
C GLU A 365 15.85 -14.96 -31.10
N LEU A 366 15.87 -14.80 -29.77
CA LEU A 366 14.80 -15.25 -28.90
C LEU A 366 13.47 -14.56 -29.23
N SER A 367 12.44 -15.38 -29.41
CA SER A 367 11.06 -14.96 -29.62
C SER A 367 10.18 -15.45 -28.47
N GLN A 368 9.21 -14.63 -28.07
CA GLN A 368 8.15 -15.04 -27.14
C GLN A 368 7.05 -15.87 -27.80
N ASP A 369 7.03 -15.90 -29.13
CA ASP A 369 6.16 -16.74 -29.97
C ASP A 369 6.97 -17.94 -30.53
N ASP A 370 6.30 -19.06 -30.81
CA ASP A 370 6.92 -20.26 -31.37
C ASP A 370 7.55 -20.01 -32.76
N GLN A 371 8.73 -20.57 -32.98
CA GLN A 371 9.51 -20.49 -34.21
C GLN A 371 9.67 -21.87 -34.85
N VAL A 372 9.61 -21.93 -36.18
CA VAL A 372 9.84 -23.18 -36.94
C VAL A 372 10.87 -22.93 -38.04
N ILE A 373 11.94 -23.73 -38.04
CA ILE A 373 12.94 -23.77 -39.12
C ILE A 373 12.83 -25.16 -39.77
N THR A 374 12.90 -25.21 -41.09
CA THR A 374 12.86 -26.48 -41.85
C THR A 374 14.19 -26.68 -42.57
N VAL A 375 14.75 -27.87 -42.42
CA VAL A 375 15.95 -28.35 -43.09
C VAL A 375 15.54 -29.39 -44.12
N SER A 376 15.96 -29.19 -45.36
CA SER A 376 15.52 -29.98 -46.52
C SER A 376 16.65 -30.86 -47.02
N TYR A 377 16.41 -32.17 -47.07
CA TYR A 377 17.31 -33.13 -47.69
C TYR A 377 16.97 -33.31 -49.18
N ALA A 378 18.00 -33.31 -50.02
CA ALA A 378 17.93 -33.71 -51.42
C ALA A 378 18.85 -34.92 -51.65
N LYS A 379 18.43 -35.85 -52.53
CA LYS A 379 19.23 -37.03 -52.82
C LYS A 379 20.48 -36.63 -53.62
N ASN A 380 21.63 -37.22 -53.28
CA ASN A 380 22.90 -36.99 -53.97
C ASN A 380 22.83 -37.53 -55.40
N GLU A 381 23.00 -36.64 -56.38
CA GLU A 381 23.27 -37.06 -57.76
C GLU A 381 24.68 -37.64 -57.89
N ALA A 382 24.89 -38.53 -58.86
CA ALA A 382 26.18 -39.19 -59.09
C ALA A 382 27.19 -38.25 -59.77
N VAL A 383 27.78 -37.34 -59.00
CA VAL A 383 28.73 -36.33 -59.47
C VAL A 383 30.03 -36.98 -59.96
N LYS A 384 30.48 -36.60 -61.16
CA LYS A 384 31.83 -36.88 -61.67
C LYS A 384 32.79 -35.80 -61.19
N GLU A 385 34.01 -36.19 -60.84
CA GLU A 385 35.05 -35.27 -60.35
C GLU A 385 35.32 -34.09 -61.29
N ALA A 386 35.45 -32.89 -60.71
CA ALA A 386 36.11 -31.74 -61.31
C ALA A 386 37.00 -31.09 -60.24
N LYS A 387 38.22 -30.65 -60.63
CA LYS A 387 39.22 -30.10 -59.69
C LYS A 387 39.03 -28.59 -59.49
N ALA A 388 39.39 -28.11 -58.29
CA ALA A 388 39.51 -26.69 -57.99
C ALA A 388 40.92 -26.16 -58.32
N GLU A 389 41.02 -24.86 -58.58
CA GLU A 389 42.22 -24.01 -58.42
C GLU A 389 41.77 -22.54 -58.15
N PRO A 390 42.65 -21.60 -57.73
CA PRO A 390 42.30 -20.55 -56.75
C PRO A 390 41.99 -19.15 -57.31
N VAL A 391 41.68 -18.22 -56.40
CA VAL A 391 41.52 -16.77 -56.65
C VAL A 391 42.48 -15.98 -55.72
N HIS A 392 42.97 -14.84 -56.20
CA HIS A 392 44.05 -14.02 -55.60
C HIS A 392 43.59 -13.01 -54.52
N GLU A 393 44.54 -12.61 -53.67
CA GLU A 393 44.52 -11.37 -52.87
C GLU A 393 44.91 -10.13 -53.71
N ASN A 394 44.54 -8.92 -53.28
CA ASN A 394 45.49 -7.80 -53.11
C ASN A 394 44.89 -6.51 -52.47
N GLU A 395 45.53 -6.06 -51.39
CA GLU A 395 46.04 -4.69 -51.08
C GLU A 395 45.21 -3.39 -51.34
N SER A 396 44.85 -2.73 -50.23
CA SER A 396 45.11 -1.32 -49.79
C SER A 396 44.99 -0.07 -50.72
N TYR A 397 44.56 1.06 -50.12
CA TYR A 397 45.17 2.42 -50.08
C TYR A 397 44.30 3.28 -49.10
N THR A 398 44.79 3.93 -48.02
CA THR A 398 45.41 5.29 -47.84
C THR A 398 44.66 6.45 -48.55
N ASP A 399 44.53 7.69 -48.01
CA ASP A 399 45.15 8.41 -46.87
C ASP A 399 44.26 9.57 -46.31
N ASP A 400 44.75 10.23 -45.24
CA ASP A 400 44.70 11.69 -44.93
C ASP A 400 43.64 12.34 -43.99
N ASP A 401 44.16 13.03 -42.96
CA ASP A 401 43.85 14.34 -42.32
C ASP A 401 42.43 14.95 -42.15
N SER A 402 42.15 15.84 -41.17
CA SER A 402 42.75 16.10 -39.82
C SER A 402 41.90 17.09 -38.97
N ILE A 403 42.19 17.14 -37.65
CA ILE A 403 42.31 18.31 -36.73
C ILE A 403 41.40 19.55 -36.97
N THR A 404 40.64 20.12 -36.00
CA THR A 404 40.21 19.78 -34.60
C THR A 404 38.79 20.41 -34.37
N ASP A 405 38.30 21.13 -33.35
CA ASP A 405 38.75 21.61 -32.02
C ASP A 405 37.57 22.08 -31.13
N GLN A 406 37.85 22.58 -29.92
CA GLN A 406 36.94 23.31 -29.01
C GLN A 406 37.41 24.79 -28.85
N PRO A 407 36.59 25.76 -28.38
CA PRO A 407 36.49 25.95 -26.91
C PRO A 407 35.19 26.55 -26.32
N VAL A 408 34.95 26.13 -25.08
CA VAL A 408 34.23 26.72 -23.94
C VAL A 408 33.94 28.25 -23.92
N ALA A 409 32.74 28.64 -23.48
CA ALA A 409 32.43 29.92 -22.80
C ALA A 409 31.29 29.77 -21.75
N LYS A 410 31.08 30.80 -20.90
CA LYS A 410 31.10 30.63 -19.42
C LYS A 410 30.26 31.68 -18.63
N GLN A 411 29.66 31.29 -17.48
CA GLN A 411 29.25 32.10 -16.29
C GLN A 411 28.31 33.34 -16.39
N THR A 412 27.34 33.47 -15.46
CA THR A 412 27.22 34.61 -14.49
C THR A 412 26.27 34.33 -13.30
N GLU A 413 26.35 35.14 -12.22
CA GLU A 413 25.57 35.10 -10.94
C GLU A 413 24.96 36.48 -10.59
N ILE A 414 23.95 36.57 -9.70
CA ILE A 414 23.52 37.80 -8.96
C ILE A 414 23.00 37.46 -7.52
N THR A 415 23.04 38.41 -6.55
CA THR A 415 23.05 38.19 -5.07
C THR A 415 22.20 39.20 -4.22
N LYS A 416 21.98 38.91 -2.91
CA LYS A 416 21.31 39.64 -1.76
C LYS A 416 21.63 41.17 -1.59
N VAL A 417 20.99 42.00 -0.73
CA VAL A 417 20.18 41.85 0.54
C VAL A 417 18.87 42.72 0.53
N VAL A 418 18.22 43.37 1.55
CA VAL A 418 18.45 43.82 2.97
C VAL A 418 17.11 43.92 3.79
N SER A 419 16.99 44.74 4.87
CA SER A 419 15.94 44.73 5.93
C SER A 419 15.55 46.13 6.54
N ASP A 420 14.65 46.15 7.55
CA ASP A 420 14.44 47.18 8.63
C ASP A 420 13.60 48.47 8.33
N LEU A 421 12.98 49.25 9.26
CA LEU A 421 12.48 49.14 10.67
C LEU A 421 11.57 50.37 11.04
N GLU A 422 10.92 50.38 12.22
CA GLU A 422 10.60 51.52 13.15
C GLU A 422 9.20 51.51 13.86
N GLN A 423 8.90 52.49 14.75
CA GLN A 423 8.20 52.27 16.04
C GLN A 423 7.02 53.22 16.45
N ASN A 424 6.10 52.63 17.25
CA ASN A 424 5.41 53.16 18.45
C ASN A 424 4.42 54.35 18.38
N SER A 425 3.16 54.08 18.76
CA SER A 425 2.28 54.99 19.52
C SER A 425 1.19 54.20 20.27
N THR A 426 1.33 54.04 21.59
CA THR A 426 0.53 53.09 22.39
C THR A 426 -0.83 53.62 22.88
N VAL A 427 -1.80 53.70 21.98
CA VAL A 427 -3.18 53.33 22.36
C VAL A 427 -3.25 51.81 22.29
N LYS A 428 -3.68 51.14 23.38
CA LYS A 428 -3.85 49.68 23.32
C LYS A 428 -5.07 49.35 22.46
N GLU A 429 -4.85 48.63 21.37
CA GLU A 429 -5.93 48.06 20.58
C GLU A 429 -6.75 47.07 21.42
N GLN A 430 -8.05 47.07 21.15
CA GLN A 430 -9.07 46.28 21.82
C GLN A 430 -9.52 45.19 20.86
N VAL A 431 -9.66 43.96 21.35
CA VAL A 431 -10.07 42.82 20.51
C VAL A 431 -11.56 42.55 20.67
N ALA A 432 -12.25 42.32 19.55
CA ALA A 432 -13.59 41.76 19.51
C ALA A 432 -13.63 40.54 18.58
N ILE A 433 -14.45 39.56 18.94
CA ILE A 433 -14.66 38.32 18.18
C ILE A 433 -16.15 37.99 18.19
N ILE A 434 -16.76 37.85 17.01
CA ILE A 434 -18.12 37.31 16.85
C ILE A 434 -17.95 35.83 16.50
N ASN A 435 -18.51 34.92 17.31
CA ASN A 435 -18.38 33.47 17.12
C ASN A 435 -19.75 32.84 16.88
N PHE A 436 -19.89 32.05 15.82
CA PHE A 436 -21.09 31.28 15.50
C PHE A 436 -20.90 29.85 15.97
N ILE A 437 -21.83 29.31 16.75
CA ILE A 437 -21.73 27.96 17.33
C ILE A 437 -22.94 27.09 16.99
N ASP A 438 -22.68 25.80 16.77
CA ASP A 438 -23.71 24.77 16.65
C ASP A 438 -24.19 24.36 18.04
N VAL A 439 -25.39 24.80 18.43
CA VAL A 439 -25.98 24.42 19.73
C VAL A 439 -26.57 23.02 19.74
N ASP A 440 -26.58 22.32 18.58
CA ASP A 440 -26.93 20.90 18.51
C ASP A 440 -25.75 19.96 18.71
N ASN A 441 -24.52 20.49 18.63
CA ASN A 441 -23.25 19.77 18.71
C ASN A 441 -22.32 20.45 19.73
N ASP A 442 -22.74 20.45 21.00
CA ASP A 442 -22.03 20.94 22.20
C ASP A 442 -21.43 22.36 22.16
N GLY A 443 -21.90 23.21 21.22
CA GLY A 443 -21.39 24.57 21.06
C GLY A 443 -20.13 24.69 20.21
N ASN A 444 -19.83 23.67 19.40
CA ASN A 444 -18.72 23.70 18.45
C ASN A 444 -18.81 24.90 17.48
N SER A 445 -17.67 25.55 17.20
CA SER A 445 -17.63 26.73 16.33
C SER A 445 -17.87 26.34 14.87
N ILE A 446 -18.80 27.02 14.22
CA ILE A 446 -19.10 26.91 12.79
C ILE A 446 -18.24 27.90 12.00
N THR A 447 -18.12 29.14 12.50
CA THR A 447 -17.31 30.21 11.89
C THR A 447 -17.17 31.38 12.88
N SER A 448 -16.32 32.37 12.56
CA SER A 448 -16.19 33.59 13.36
C SER A 448 -15.86 34.81 12.50
N SER A 449 -15.83 35.99 13.11
CA SER A 449 -15.26 37.21 12.50
C SER A 449 -13.74 37.20 12.36
N GLY A 450 -13.06 36.21 12.94
CA GLY A 450 -11.66 36.37 13.33
C GLY A 450 -11.49 37.46 14.40
N ILE A 451 -10.27 37.95 14.54
CA ILE A 451 -9.91 39.06 15.43
C ILE A 451 -10.27 40.39 14.75
N LEU A 452 -11.16 41.17 15.37
CA LEU A 452 -11.41 42.56 15.03
C LEU A 452 -10.67 43.45 16.02
N ASN A 453 -9.85 44.38 15.52
CA ASN A 453 -9.14 45.36 16.33
C ASN A 453 -9.76 46.76 16.18
N GLY A 454 -9.78 47.52 17.28
CA GLY A 454 -10.15 48.93 17.27
C GLY A 454 -9.75 49.62 18.57
N LYS A 455 -9.95 50.94 18.64
CA LYS A 455 -9.71 51.74 19.85
C LYS A 455 -10.95 51.76 20.75
N PRO A 456 -10.83 51.96 22.07
CA PRO A 456 -11.97 52.06 22.97
C PRO A 456 -13.03 53.05 22.45
N GLY A 457 -14.28 52.60 22.35
CA GLY A 457 -15.41 53.36 21.82
C GLY A 457 -15.62 53.31 20.30
N GLU A 458 -14.68 52.79 19.49
CA GLU A 458 -14.90 52.59 18.05
C GLU A 458 -15.99 51.51 17.80
N SER A 459 -16.67 51.56 16.65
CA SER A 459 -17.79 50.67 16.31
C SER A 459 -17.30 49.34 15.76
N ILE A 460 -17.76 48.24 16.35
CA ILE A 460 -17.46 46.88 15.87
C ILE A 460 -18.35 46.55 14.66
N ASN A 461 -19.57 47.09 14.61
CA ASN A 461 -20.49 46.91 13.48
C ASN A 461 -20.01 47.57 12.18
N ASP A 462 -19.08 48.54 12.27
CA ASP A 462 -18.47 49.18 11.10
C ASP A 462 -17.38 48.28 10.47
N LEU A 463 -16.84 47.32 11.25
CA LEU A 463 -15.83 46.35 10.83
C LEU A 463 -16.42 44.99 10.44
N TYR A 464 -17.57 44.60 11.01
CA TYR A 464 -18.17 43.29 10.80
C TYR A 464 -19.69 43.29 10.79
N SER A 465 -20.27 42.63 9.79
CA SER A 465 -21.70 42.35 9.67
C SER A 465 -21.95 40.84 9.59
N THR A 466 -22.88 40.38 10.42
CA THR A 466 -23.32 38.97 10.47
C THR A 466 -24.26 38.60 9.33
N GLU A 467 -24.76 39.57 8.56
CA GLU A 467 -25.83 39.38 7.59
C GLU A 467 -25.49 38.32 6.52
N ASN A 468 -24.27 38.35 6.00
CA ASN A 468 -23.82 37.40 4.99
C ASN A 468 -23.46 36.02 5.58
N PRO A 469 -22.70 35.91 6.70
CA PRO A 469 -22.57 34.66 7.46
C PRO A 469 -23.91 33.99 7.76
N LEU A 470 -24.90 34.74 8.27
CA LEU A 470 -26.22 34.21 8.59
C LEU A 470 -27.01 33.74 7.36
N LYS A 471 -26.91 34.43 6.21
CA LYS A 471 -27.49 33.95 4.94
C LYS A 471 -26.85 32.65 4.44
N ILE A 472 -25.55 32.44 4.69
CA ILE A 472 -24.84 31.21 4.30
C ILE A 472 -25.22 30.07 5.25
N ILE A 473 -25.16 30.32 6.56
CA ILE A 473 -25.56 29.39 7.62
C ILE A 473 -27.02 28.94 7.43
N ALA A 474 -27.93 29.86 7.07
CA ALA A 474 -29.33 29.53 6.74
C ALA A 474 -29.48 28.60 5.53
N ARG A 475 -28.64 28.74 4.48
CA ARG A 475 -28.63 27.83 3.33
C ARG A 475 -28.09 26.44 3.69
N ALA A 476 -27.25 26.34 4.71
CA ALA A 476 -26.76 25.07 5.27
C ALA A 476 -27.78 24.38 6.21
N GLY A 477 -29.03 24.87 6.27
CA GLY A 477 -30.12 24.27 7.07
C GLY A 477 -30.15 24.69 8.54
N TYR A 478 -29.26 25.59 8.96
CA TYR A 478 -29.26 26.13 10.32
C TYR A 478 -30.24 27.31 10.48
N HIS A 479 -30.74 27.51 11.69
CA HIS A 479 -31.53 28.67 12.07
C HIS A 479 -30.96 29.33 13.34
N VAL A 480 -31.22 30.63 13.55
CA VAL A 480 -30.72 31.34 14.73
C VAL A 480 -31.54 31.02 15.98
N VAL A 481 -30.87 30.48 16.99
CA VAL A 481 -31.40 30.24 18.34
C VAL A 481 -31.19 31.48 19.20
N PHE A 482 -29.99 32.04 19.22
CA PHE A 482 -29.68 33.33 19.85
C PHE A 482 -28.59 34.10 19.10
N ASN A 483 -28.61 35.43 19.21
CA ASN A 483 -27.57 36.30 18.66
C ASN A 483 -27.23 37.37 19.70
N ASN A 484 -25.99 37.36 20.22
CA ASN A 484 -25.55 38.37 21.19
C ASN A 484 -24.92 39.63 20.57
N PHE A 485 -24.62 39.61 19.27
CA PHE A 485 -24.05 40.74 18.54
C PHE A 485 -25.15 41.71 18.09
N ASP A 486 -26.10 41.25 17.27
CA ASP A 486 -27.11 42.10 16.62
C ASP A 486 -28.35 42.36 17.50
N LYS A 487 -28.13 42.95 18.67
CA LYS A 487 -29.20 43.35 19.58
C LYS A 487 -29.96 44.56 18.99
N LYS A 488 -31.28 44.45 18.86
CA LYS A 488 -32.13 45.44 18.16
C LYS A 488 -31.95 46.85 18.74
N GLY A 489 -31.40 47.76 17.95
CA GLY A 489 -31.13 49.15 18.35
C GLY A 489 -29.81 49.37 19.10
N THR A 490 -28.95 48.37 19.18
CA THR A 490 -27.60 48.45 19.77
C THR A 490 -26.54 48.55 18.66
N VAL A 491 -25.54 49.42 18.86
CA VAL A 491 -24.27 49.39 18.11
C VAL A 491 -23.22 48.90 19.09
N GLN A 492 -22.59 47.76 18.78
CA GLN A 492 -21.52 47.19 19.58
C GLN A 492 -20.23 47.99 19.39
N ARG A 493 -19.53 48.25 20.50
CA ARG A 493 -18.32 49.07 20.52
C ARG A 493 -17.19 48.38 21.27
N PHE A 494 -15.96 48.73 20.92
CA PHE A 494 -14.79 48.31 21.68
C PHE A 494 -14.87 48.88 23.10
N ASN A 495 -14.68 48.03 24.11
CA ASN A 495 -14.58 48.45 25.51
C ASN A 495 -13.17 48.99 25.80
N ASP A 496 -12.87 49.29 27.06
CA ASP A 496 -11.55 49.75 27.52
C ASP A 496 -10.83 48.64 28.33
N ASN A 497 -10.82 47.42 27.79
CA ASN A 497 -10.22 46.25 28.45
C ASN A 497 -9.26 45.49 27.52
N ALA A 498 -8.07 46.07 27.34
CA ALA A 498 -6.98 45.48 26.56
C ALA A 498 -6.34 44.20 27.17
N LEU A 499 -6.99 43.57 28.16
CA LEU A 499 -6.56 42.30 28.77
C LEU A 499 -7.48 41.12 28.44
N MET A 500 -8.69 41.36 27.91
CA MET A 500 -9.64 40.29 27.56
C MET A 500 -10.44 40.64 26.29
N PRO A 501 -10.49 39.76 25.28
CA PRO A 501 -11.26 40.01 24.06
C PRO A 501 -12.77 40.02 24.35
N GLN A 502 -13.51 40.91 23.69
CA GLN A 502 -14.97 40.90 23.72
C GLN A 502 -15.52 39.81 22.80
N VAL A 503 -16.10 38.75 23.37
CA VAL A 503 -16.70 37.65 22.61
C VAL A 503 -18.21 37.80 22.51
N PHE A 504 -18.74 37.84 21.29
CA PHE A 504 -20.17 37.87 20.99
C PHE A 504 -20.59 36.55 20.34
N THR A 505 -21.28 35.70 21.11
CA THR A 505 -21.70 34.38 20.62
C THR A 505 -23.06 34.40 19.93
N ILE A 506 -23.17 33.70 18.80
CA ILE A 506 -24.38 33.51 18.00
C ILE A 506 -24.64 32.00 17.90
N GLY A 507 -25.64 31.51 18.62
CA GLY A 507 -26.03 30.10 18.61
C GLY A 507 -27.01 29.79 17.49
N VAL A 508 -26.71 28.76 16.70
CA VAL A 508 -27.56 28.28 15.60
C VAL A 508 -27.77 26.78 15.69
N SER A 509 -28.87 26.27 15.12
CA SER A 509 -29.30 24.87 15.24
C SER A 509 -29.95 24.36 13.95
N LYS A 510 -29.83 23.06 13.66
CA LYS A 510 -30.58 22.34 12.60
C LYS A 510 -31.85 21.68 13.12
N LYS A 511 -31.95 21.36 14.42
CA LYS A 511 -33.20 20.84 15.02
C LYS A 511 -34.31 21.89 14.84
N ALA A 512 -35.53 21.46 14.51
CA ALA A 512 -36.66 22.38 14.36
C ALA A 512 -36.95 23.09 15.70
N LYS A 513 -37.29 24.39 15.67
CA LYS A 513 -37.61 25.14 16.90
C LYS A 513 -38.77 24.46 17.64
N GLY A 514 -38.50 24.03 18.87
CA GLY A 514 -39.55 23.65 19.80
C GLY A 514 -40.51 24.83 20.02
N THR A 515 -41.80 24.52 20.12
CA THR A 515 -42.90 25.51 20.23
C THR A 515 -43.04 26.46 19.04
N ASP A 516 -43.30 25.89 17.87
CA ASP A 516 -44.64 26.12 17.29
C ASP A 516 -45.23 24.79 16.80
N VAL A 517 -46.56 24.66 16.82
CA VAL A 517 -47.24 23.44 16.35
C VAL A 517 -47.28 23.47 14.83
N LEU A 518 -46.71 22.44 14.19
CA LEU A 518 -46.93 22.21 12.77
C LEU A 518 -48.45 22.08 12.51
N ASP A 519 -49.01 23.07 11.82
CA ASP A 519 -50.34 22.97 11.23
C ASP A 519 -50.26 21.90 10.12
N LYS A 520 -50.53 20.64 10.52
CA LYS A 520 -50.53 19.49 9.63
C LYS A 520 -51.55 19.69 8.50
N ASP A 521 -52.67 20.38 8.74
CA ASP A 521 -53.67 20.65 7.70
C ASP A 521 -53.19 21.71 6.70
N ALA A 522 -52.57 22.81 7.13
CA ALA A 522 -51.95 23.78 6.21
C ALA A 522 -50.85 23.12 5.37
N THR A 523 -50.01 22.29 5.97
CA THR A 523 -48.92 21.56 5.29
C THR A 523 -49.49 20.58 4.24
N LYS A 524 -50.54 19.83 4.61
CA LYS A 524 -51.28 18.90 3.73
C LYS A 524 -51.97 19.65 2.57
N LYS A 525 -52.47 20.85 2.82
CA LYS A 525 -53.13 21.72 1.83
C LYS A 525 -52.16 22.30 0.81
N GLU A 526 -50.95 22.68 1.23
CA GLU A 526 -49.90 23.14 0.31
C GLU A 526 -49.36 21.98 -0.55
N ILE A 527 -49.26 20.76 0.01
CA ILE A 527 -48.88 19.55 -0.75
C ILE A 527 -49.97 19.16 -1.77
N GLU A 528 -51.25 19.20 -1.42
CA GLU A 528 -52.34 18.94 -2.38
C GLU A 528 -52.42 20.02 -3.48
N LYS A 529 -52.10 21.28 -3.18
CA LYS A 529 -51.94 22.33 -4.19
C LYS A 529 -50.78 22.01 -5.14
N ILE A 530 -49.60 21.65 -4.63
CA ILE A 530 -48.43 21.23 -5.43
C ILE A 530 -48.75 20.01 -6.30
N LYS A 531 -49.52 19.02 -5.80
CA LYS A 531 -50.01 17.88 -6.62
C LYS A 531 -50.87 18.34 -7.80
N ASN A 532 -51.79 19.27 -7.59
CA ASN A 532 -52.66 19.78 -8.65
C ASN A 532 -51.85 20.58 -9.69
N ASP A 533 -50.91 21.43 -9.24
CA ASP A 533 -50.02 22.18 -10.13
C ASP A 533 -49.12 21.24 -10.97
N LEU A 534 -48.61 20.14 -10.37
CA LEU A 534 -47.92 19.08 -11.11
C LEU A 534 -48.84 18.35 -12.09
N ALA A 535 -50.07 18.02 -11.71
CA ALA A 535 -51.02 17.30 -12.56
C ALA A 535 -51.38 18.11 -13.82
N VAL A 536 -51.59 19.43 -13.68
CA VAL A 536 -51.84 20.35 -14.80
C VAL A 536 -50.65 20.40 -15.77
N SER A 537 -49.40 20.26 -15.29
CA SER A 537 -48.22 20.24 -16.16
C SER A 537 -48.15 19.03 -17.10
N LYS A 538 -48.95 17.97 -16.84
CA LYS A 538 -48.85 16.66 -17.51
C LYS A 538 -49.54 16.59 -18.88
N GLU A 539 -50.42 17.54 -19.20
CA GLU A 539 -51.14 17.58 -20.49
C GLU A 539 -50.43 18.44 -21.56
N ALA A 540 -49.28 19.07 -21.23
CA ALA A 540 -48.69 20.14 -22.04
C ALA A 540 -47.38 19.80 -22.79
N ASN A 541 -46.68 18.70 -22.48
CA ASN A 541 -45.40 18.37 -23.13
C ASN A 541 -45.09 16.85 -23.14
N PRO A 542 -44.80 16.22 -24.30
CA PRO A 542 -44.50 14.78 -24.37
C PRO A 542 -43.16 14.34 -23.73
N ASP A 543 -42.14 15.21 -23.66
CA ASP A 543 -40.78 14.84 -23.23
C ASP A 543 -40.59 14.92 -21.70
N TYR A 544 -41.50 14.30 -20.96
CA TYR A 544 -41.57 14.36 -19.49
C TYR A 544 -40.65 13.32 -18.83
N SER A 545 -39.36 13.35 -19.21
CA SER A 545 -38.40 12.29 -18.92
C SER A 545 -37.98 12.21 -17.45
N LYS A 546 -38.21 11.04 -16.84
CA LYS A 546 -37.63 10.45 -15.62
C LYS A 546 -37.53 11.32 -14.34
N THR A 547 -36.80 12.43 -14.35
CA THR A 547 -36.52 13.26 -13.16
C THR A 547 -37.78 13.77 -12.45
N MET A 548 -38.87 14.02 -13.20
CA MET A 548 -40.16 14.40 -12.60
C MET A 548 -40.98 13.21 -12.06
N MET A 549 -40.73 11.97 -12.51
CA MET A 549 -41.25 10.79 -11.79
C MET A 549 -40.58 10.68 -10.42
N ASP A 550 -39.26 10.89 -10.35
CA ASP A 550 -38.53 10.84 -9.09
C ASP A 550 -38.97 11.96 -8.13
N LEU A 551 -39.20 13.19 -8.60
CA LEU A 551 -39.84 14.24 -7.77
C LEU A 551 -41.24 13.84 -7.30
N THR A 552 -42.06 13.25 -8.17
CA THR A 552 -43.42 12.80 -7.80
C THR A 552 -43.36 11.68 -6.74
N ASN A 553 -42.39 10.78 -6.84
CA ASN A 553 -42.14 9.72 -5.88
C ASN A 553 -41.65 10.27 -4.53
N VAL A 554 -40.77 11.29 -4.53
CA VAL A 554 -40.28 11.96 -3.31
C VAL A 554 -41.39 12.74 -2.61
N VAL A 555 -42.23 13.48 -3.34
CA VAL A 555 -43.39 14.18 -2.74
C VAL A 555 -44.41 13.17 -2.18
N SER A 556 -44.57 12.01 -2.84
CA SER A 556 -45.46 10.94 -2.36
C SER A 556 -44.90 10.23 -1.12
N SER A 557 -43.60 9.95 -1.06
CA SER A 557 -42.98 9.32 0.12
C SER A 557 -42.94 10.25 1.33
N LEU A 558 -42.80 11.56 1.13
CA LEU A 558 -42.96 12.57 2.17
C LEU A 558 -44.40 12.62 2.72
N TYR A 559 -45.41 12.51 1.86
CA TYR A 559 -46.82 12.41 2.30
C TYR A 559 -47.07 11.10 3.10
N ASP A 560 -46.49 9.99 2.66
CA ASP A 560 -46.53 8.70 3.37
C ASP A 560 -45.83 8.77 4.74
N LEU A 561 -44.74 9.52 4.87
CA LEU A 561 -44.07 9.77 6.16
C LEU A 561 -44.96 10.61 7.10
N VAL A 562 -45.59 11.66 6.60
CA VAL A 562 -46.48 12.53 7.40
C VAL A 562 -47.73 11.78 7.84
N SER A 563 -48.33 10.96 6.99
CA SER A 563 -49.55 10.19 7.32
C SER A 563 -49.29 8.98 8.23
N LYS A 564 -48.06 8.45 8.29
CA LYS A 564 -47.63 7.42 9.26
C LYS A 564 -47.14 8.01 10.60
N SER A 565 -47.49 9.28 10.87
CA SER A 565 -47.21 9.99 12.13
C SER A 565 -48.49 10.37 12.90
N GLU A 566 -49.55 9.56 12.73
CA GLU A 566 -50.81 9.59 13.47
C GLU A 566 -50.85 8.49 14.54
#